data_AF-A0A553E8X9-F1
#
_entry.id   AF-A0A553E8X9-F1
#
_cell.length_a   1.000
_cell.length_b   1.000
_cell.length_c   1.000
_cell.angle_alpha   90.00
_cell.angle_beta   90.00
_cell.angle_gamma   90.00
#
_symmetry.space_group_name_H-M   'P 1'
#
loop_
_entity.id
_entity.type
_entity.pdbx_description
1 polymer ?
#
loop_
_entity_poly.entity_id
_entity_poly.type
_entity_poly.pdbx_seq_one_letter_code
_entity_poly.pdbx_strand_id
1 'polypeptide(L)'
;MNFTTKIPIPQAQFPIAYTSKIISLGSCFAENMSEKLDYFKFQNTVNPFGIIFNPVSIEKMIFRAVNQVFFKEEDVFFYNERWHSFEVHSEWSGGSKAELLDNLNAILQDFHNQILQATHIIITYGSSWVYRNIENNAIVANCHKVPQKQFSKEILSVETIQIAIENSLDLIRKRNPNCHFIITVSPVRHIKDGFVENQRSKSHLIAAIQNVLQSKNDPKINYFPSYEIMMDELRDYRFYGQDMLHPSPVAIDYIWEQFFLTQITPAIYPIMNDVCTVQKGFLHKPFHPDSQNHQQFLAKLQAKIATIQHEFPHIRF
;
A
#
# COMPACT_ATOMS: atom_id res chain seq x y z
N MET A 1 -19.14 2.50 30.78
CA MET A 1 -19.64 1.73 29.62
C MET A 1 -18.61 1.89 28.52
N ASN A 2 -18.04 0.80 28.00
CA ASN A 2 -17.14 0.90 26.83
C ASN A 2 -18.00 1.00 25.58
N PHE A 3 -17.94 2.14 24.89
CA PHE A 3 -18.74 2.42 23.70
C PHE A 3 -18.09 1.91 22.40
N THR A 4 -16.93 1.26 22.49
CA THR A 4 -16.19 0.70 21.36
C THR A 4 -15.84 -0.77 21.63
N THR A 5 -16.02 -1.61 20.61
CA THR A 5 -15.59 -3.01 20.61
C THR A 5 -14.24 -3.08 19.89
N LYS A 6 -13.15 -3.06 20.66
CA LYS A 6 -11.81 -3.13 20.10
C LYS A 6 -11.58 -4.47 19.40
N ILE A 7 -11.03 -4.41 18.20
CA ILE A 7 -10.62 -5.58 17.44
C ILE A 7 -9.29 -6.07 18.02
N PRO A 8 -9.19 -7.35 18.40
CA PRO A 8 -7.94 -7.92 18.86
C PRO A 8 -6.99 -8.06 17.67
N ILE A 9 -5.86 -7.36 17.73
CA ILE A 9 -4.80 -7.44 16.72
C ILE A 9 -3.57 -8.07 17.38
N PRO A 10 -3.15 -9.27 16.96
CA PRO A 10 -1.93 -9.90 17.46
C PRO A 10 -0.70 -9.05 17.17
N GLN A 11 0.27 -9.09 18.08
CA GLN A 11 1.60 -8.54 17.81
C GLN A 11 2.26 -9.30 16.67
N ALA A 12 2.86 -8.58 15.73
CA ALA A 12 3.62 -9.17 14.65
C ALA A 12 4.81 -9.95 15.23
N GLN A 13 4.95 -11.21 14.81
CA GLN A 13 6.10 -12.03 15.20
C GLN A 13 7.42 -11.47 14.64
N PHE A 14 7.33 -10.78 13.51
CA PHE A 14 8.44 -10.08 12.88
C PHE A 14 8.07 -8.62 12.70
N PRO A 15 8.27 -7.78 13.73
CA PRO A 15 7.90 -6.38 13.68
C PRO A 15 8.86 -5.55 12.81
N ILE A 16 8.32 -4.50 12.21
CA ILE A 16 9.04 -3.49 11.42
C ILE A 16 9.95 -2.66 12.33
N ALA A 17 11.14 -2.35 11.85
CA ALA A 17 12.12 -1.46 12.47
C ALA A 17 12.67 -0.44 11.44
N TYR A 18 13.51 0.50 11.86
CA TYR A 18 14.13 1.47 10.93
C TYR A 18 15.09 0.82 9.90
N THR A 19 15.59 -0.37 10.19
CA THR A 19 16.37 -1.17 9.23
C THR A 19 15.50 -1.89 8.20
N SER A 20 14.18 -1.91 8.40
CA SER A 20 13.25 -2.56 7.48
C SER A 20 13.13 -1.79 6.18
N LYS A 21 13.24 -2.52 5.07
CA LYS A 21 12.87 -2.07 3.73
C LYS A 21 11.45 -2.56 3.42
N ILE A 22 10.55 -1.63 3.20
CA ILE A 22 9.10 -1.87 3.09
C ILE A 22 8.66 -1.60 1.65
N ILE A 23 7.85 -2.50 1.10
CA ILE A 23 7.12 -2.26 -0.14
C ILE A 23 5.64 -2.32 0.18
N SER A 24 4.88 -1.30 -0.21
CA SER A 24 3.43 -1.24 -0.08
C SER A 24 2.79 -1.36 -1.45
N LEU A 25 1.86 -2.30 -1.62
CA LEU A 25 1.12 -2.53 -2.87
C LEU A 25 -0.38 -2.49 -2.58
N GLY A 26 -1.20 -1.94 -3.47
CA GLY A 26 -2.64 -2.09 -3.36
C GLY A 26 -3.47 -0.87 -3.72
N SER A 27 -4.59 -0.74 -3.00
CA SER A 27 -5.53 0.38 -3.12
C SER A 27 -4.91 1.72 -2.73
N CYS A 28 -5.65 2.82 -2.93
CA CYS A 28 -5.31 4.15 -2.40
C CYS A 28 -5.11 4.17 -0.87
N PHE A 29 -5.66 3.20 -0.14
CA PHE A 29 -5.39 3.10 1.30
C PHE A 29 -3.93 2.71 1.60
N ALA A 30 -3.28 1.97 0.69
CA ALA A 30 -1.85 1.69 0.79
C ALA A 30 -1.03 2.98 0.76
N GLU A 31 -1.42 3.97 -0.05
CA GLU A 31 -0.77 5.28 -0.13
C GLU A 31 -0.95 6.07 1.17
N ASN A 32 -2.16 6.07 1.75
CA ASN A 32 -2.39 6.72 3.05
C ASN A 32 -1.50 6.13 4.16
N MET A 33 -1.32 4.82 4.19
CA MET A 33 -0.43 4.15 5.14
C MET A 33 1.05 4.39 4.82
N SER A 34 1.40 4.43 3.53
CA SER A 34 2.73 4.80 3.04
C SER A 34 3.13 6.20 3.48
N GLU A 35 2.24 7.19 3.36
CA GLU A 35 2.48 8.56 3.80
C GLU A 35 2.80 8.62 5.31
N LYS A 36 2.21 7.74 6.12
CA LYS A 36 2.56 7.62 7.54
C LYS A 36 3.96 7.04 7.71
N LEU A 37 4.31 5.97 7.00
CA LEU A 37 5.66 5.41 7.00
C LEU A 37 6.70 6.47 6.60
N ASP A 38 6.41 7.25 5.56
CA ASP A 38 7.27 8.30 5.03
C ASP A 38 7.39 9.47 6.02
N TYR A 39 6.30 9.86 6.68
CA TYR A 39 6.31 10.87 7.75
C TYR A 39 7.28 10.48 8.88
N PHE A 40 7.28 9.20 9.27
CA PHE A 40 8.18 8.65 10.27
C PHE A 40 9.55 8.23 9.73
N LYS A 41 9.85 8.51 8.44
CA LYS A 41 11.13 8.30 7.77
C LYS A 41 11.55 6.83 7.64
N PHE A 42 10.60 5.90 7.56
CA PHE A 42 10.89 4.51 7.20
C PHE A 42 11.37 4.40 5.74
N GLN A 43 12.15 3.37 5.45
CA GLN A 43 12.53 3.04 4.06
C GLN A 43 11.36 2.32 3.40
N ASN A 44 10.55 3.08 2.66
CA ASN A 44 9.30 2.58 2.09
C ASN A 44 9.17 2.98 0.61
N THR A 45 8.51 2.14 -0.16
CA THR A 45 8.09 2.41 -1.54
C THR A 45 6.66 1.93 -1.69
N VAL A 46 5.80 2.74 -2.32
CA VAL A 46 4.40 2.39 -2.55
C VAL A 46 4.07 2.34 -4.03
N ASN A 47 3.28 1.35 -4.42
CA ASN A 47 2.60 1.27 -5.71
C ASN A 47 3.51 1.65 -6.90
N PRO A 48 4.59 0.89 -7.19
CA PRO A 48 5.52 1.23 -8.27
C PRO A 48 4.85 1.36 -9.64
N PHE A 49 3.78 0.59 -9.90
CA PHE A 49 2.95 0.67 -11.10
C PHE A 49 1.63 1.43 -10.88
N GLY A 50 1.57 2.19 -9.80
CA GLY A 50 0.40 2.91 -9.32
C GLY A 50 -0.64 2.03 -8.62
N ILE A 51 -1.81 2.61 -8.33
CA ILE A 51 -2.87 1.95 -7.58
C ILE A 51 -3.42 0.75 -8.36
N ILE A 52 -3.14 -0.45 -7.86
CA ILE A 52 -3.66 -1.72 -8.37
C ILE A 52 -4.24 -2.48 -7.18
N PHE A 53 -5.56 -2.70 -7.17
CA PHE A 53 -6.27 -3.10 -5.96
C PHE A 53 -6.85 -4.52 -6.00
N ASN A 54 -6.77 -5.23 -7.13
CA ASN A 54 -7.29 -6.60 -7.24
C ASN A 54 -6.13 -7.62 -7.22
N PRO A 55 -6.32 -8.79 -6.58
CA PRO A 55 -5.28 -9.81 -6.41
C PRO A 55 -4.61 -10.27 -7.72
N VAL A 56 -5.38 -10.53 -8.77
CA VAL A 56 -4.86 -11.05 -10.04
C VAL A 56 -3.96 -10.04 -10.75
N SER A 57 -4.31 -8.75 -10.72
CA SER A 57 -3.47 -7.72 -11.34
C SER A 57 -2.20 -7.45 -10.54
N ILE A 58 -2.26 -7.51 -9.20
CA ILE A 58 -1.07 -7.43 -8.34
C ILE A 58 -0.14 -8.61 -8.61
N GLU A 59 -0.67 -9.84 -8.67
CA GLU A 59 0.08 -11.05 -9.02
C GLU A 59 0.80 -10.88 -10.36
N LYS A 60 0.12 -10.35 -11.38
CA LYS A 60 0.71 -10.12 -12.72
C LYS A 60 1.93 -9.18 -12.66
N MET A 61 1.86 -8.11 -11.89
CA MET A 61 2.98 -7.18 -11.70
C MET A 61 4.14 -7.81 -10.94
N ILE A 62 3.85 -8.58 -9.89
CA ILE A 62 4.87 -9.34 -9.16
C ILE A 62 5.54 -10.35 -10.08
N PHE A 63 4.75 -11.10 -10.88
CA PHE A 63 5.25 -12.06 -11.85
C PHE A 63 6.21 -11.40 -12.86
N ARG A 64 5.80 -10.26 -13.43
CA ARG A 64 6.65 -9.51 -14.37
C ARG A 64 7.97 -9.10 -13.74
N ALA A 65 7.94 -8.50 -12.54
CA ALA A 65 9.14 -8.05 -11.86
C ALA A 65 10.06 -9.21 -11.45
N VAL A 66 9.52 -10.27 -10.85
CA VAL A 66 10.29 -11.43 -10.37
C VAL A 66 10.97 -12.19 -11.51
N ASN A 67 10.29 -12.30 -12.66
CA ASN A 67 10.80 -13.01 -13.85
C ASN A 67 11.43 -12.08 -14.89
N GLN A 68 11.53 -10.77 -14.60
CA GLN A 68 12.05 -9.75 -15.50
C GLN A 68 11.40 -9.77 -16.90
N VAL A 69 10.07 -9.93 -16.93
CA VAL A 69 9.27 -9.88 -18.16
C VAL A 69 8.95 -8.42 -18.49
N PHE A 70 9.88 -7.78 -19.19
CA PHE A 70 9.79 -6.39 -19.63
C PHE A 70 8.57 -6.12 -20.51
N PHE A 71 8.02 -4.92 -20.39
CA PHE A 71 6.95 -4.39 -21.23
C PHE A 71 7.44 -4.22 -22.67
N LYS A 72 6.59 -4.62 -23.60
CA LYS A 72 6.83 -4.58 -25.04
C LYS A 72 5.78 -3.72 -25.74
N GLU A 73 6.02 -3.47 -27.02
CA GLU A 73 5.12 -2.73 -27.89
C GLU A 73 3.67 -3.24 -27.94
N GLU A 74 3.46 -4.54 -27.71
CA GLU A 74 2.15 -5.19 -27.65
C GLU A 74 1.42 -4.98 -26.31
N ASP A 75 2.14 -4.57 -25.26
CA ASP A 75 1.59 -4.30 -23.93
C ASP A 75 1.01 -2.89 -23.79
N VAL A 76 1.18 -2.05 -24.81
CA VAL A 76 0.79 -0.63 -24.80
C VAL A 76 -0.11 -0.27 -25.98
N PHE A 77 -1.04 0.65 -25.76
CA PHE A 77 -1.98 1.11 -26.77
C PHE A 77 -2.14 2.63 -26.72
N PHE A 78 -2.52 3.23 -27.84
CA PHE A 78 -2.77 4.67 -27.94
C PHE A 78 -4.28 4.97 -27.84
N TYR A 79 -4.66 5.84 -26.91
CA TYR A 79 -6.03 6.28 -26.72
C TYR A 79 -6.05 7.65 -26.05
N ASN A 80 -7.02 8.51 -26.40
CA ASN A 80 -7.13 9.87 -25.86
C ASN A 80 -5.79 10.65 -25.84
N GLU A 81 -5.09 10.63 -26.98
CA GLU A 81 -3.83 11.36 -27.21
C GLU A 81 -2.66 10.92 -26.31
N ARG A 82 -2.76 9.75 -25.67
CA ARG A 82 -1.73 9.21 -24.80
C ARG A 82 -1.53 7.72 -25.02
N TRP A 83 -0.34 7.25 -24.65
CA TRP A 83 0.00 5.84 -24.58
C TRP A 83 -0.32 5.30 -23.18
N HIS A 84 -0.88 4.11 -23.14
CA HIS A 84 -1.37 3.45 -21.94
C HIS A 84 -0.95 1.98 -21.92
N SER A 85 -0.91 1.35 -20.75
CA SER A 85 -0.95 -0.10 -20.61
C SER A 85 -2.08 -0.51 -19.68
N PHE A 86 -2.87 -1.49 -20.07
CA PHE A 86 -3.99 -2.01 -19.26
C PHE A 86 -3.52 -2.61 -17.93
N GLU A 87 -2.23 -2.91 -17.78
CA GLU A 87 -1.67 -3.55 -16.60
C GLU A 87 -1.23 -2.56 -15.50
N VAL A 88 -1.18 -1.26 -15.79
CA VAL A 88 -0.68 -0.23 -14.86
C VAL A 88 -1.70 0.89 -14.66
N HIS A 89 -1.52 1.66 -13.59
CA HIS A 89 -2.37 2.81 -13.29
C HIS A 89 -2.21 3.94 -14.32
N SER A 90 -3.22 4.80 -14.43
CA SER A 90 -3.24 5.88 -15.43
C SER A 90 -2.17 6.97 -15.21
N GLU A 91 -1.57 7.05 -14.02
CA GLU A 91 -0.46 7.98 -13.78
C GLU A 91 0.77 7.71 -14.67
N TRP A 92 0.96 6.45 -15.08
CA TRP A 92 2.07 6.07 -15.94
C TRP A 92 1.79 6.27 -17.42
N SER A 93 0.67 6.91 -17.80
CA SER A 93 0.37 7.15 -19.22
C SER A 93 1.35 8.18 -19.81
N GLY A 94 1.84 7.97 -21.03
CA GLY A 94 2.87 8.82 -21.67
C GLY A 94 2.42 9.50 -22.97
N GLY A 95 3.14 10.52 -23.42
CA GLY A 95 2.92 11.14 -24.75
C GLY A 95 3.58 10.36 -25.89
N SER A 96 4.64 9.62 -25.58
CA SER A 96 5.39 8.79 -26.52
C SER A 96 5.33 7.31 -26.12
N LYS A 97 5.21 6.42 -27.12
CA LYS A 97 5.25 4.96 -26.93
C LYS A 97 6.59 4.53 -26.33
N ALA A 98 7.69 5.05 -26.88
CA ALA A 98 9.04 4.69 -26.46
C ALA A 98 9.29 5.14 -25.02
N GLU A 99 8.94 6.39 -24.70
CA GLU A 99 9.08 6.94 -23.34
C GLU A 99 8.26 6.13 -22.32
N LEU A 100 7.03 5.74 -22.67
CA LEU A 100 6.21 4.89 -21.80
C LEU A 100 6.91 3.56 -21.51
N LEU A 101 7.40 2.87 -22.55
CA LEU A 101 8.06 1.58 -22.41
C LEU A 101 9.35 1.69 -21.60
N ASP A 102 10.16 2.71 -21.86
CA ASP A 102 11.41 2.96 -21.12
C ASP A 102 11.12 3.19 -19.63
N ASN A 103 10.14 4.04 -19.31
CA ASN A 103 9.72 4.31 -17.93
C ASN A 103 9.19 3.06 -17.24
N LEU A 104 8.28 2.31 -17.87
CA LEU A 104 7.71 1.09 -17.29
C LEU A 104 8.77 0.01 -17.06
N ASN A 105 9.75 -0.11 -17.96
CA ASN A 105 10.82 -1.08 -17.84
C ASN A 105 11.87 -0.67 -16.78
N ALA A 106 12.11 0.63 -16.61
CA ALA A 106 12.91 1.15 -15.50
C ALA A 106 12.24 0.86 -14.15
N ILE A 107 10.94 1.16 -14.03
CA ILE A 107 10.13 0.85 -12.82
C ILE A 107 10.16 -0.65 -12.52
N LEU A 108 10.01 -1.49 -13.55
CA LEU A 108 10.04 -2.94 -13.39
C LEU A 108 11.38 -3.42 -12.84
N GLN A 109 12.49 -2.86 -13.35
CA GLN A 109 13.83 -3.20 -12.88
C GLN A 109 14.05 -2.72 -11.44
N ASP A 110 13.58 -1.53 -11.09
CA ASP A 110 13.67 -1.00 -9.73
C ASP A 110 12.81 -1.82 -8.76
N PHE A 111 11.60 -2.19 -9.15
CA PHE A 111 10.73 -3.03 -8.34
C PHE A 111 11.31 -4.43 -8.14
N HIS A 112 11.95 -5.01 -9.17
CA HIS A 112 12.70 -6.26 -9.03
C HIS A 112 13.79 -6.13 -7.95
N ASN A 113 14.62 -5.08 -8.03
CA ASN A 113 15.69 -4.82 -7.06
C ASN A 113 15.14 -4.60 -5.65
N GLN A 114 14.01 -3.91 -5.52
CA GLN A 114 13.32 -3.72 -4.24
C GLN A 114 12.84 -5.04 -3.66
N ILE A 115 12.20 -5.92 -4.46
CA ILE A 115 11.76 -7.25 -4.01
C ILE A 115 12.92 -8.06 -3.44
N LEU A 116 14.09 -8.03 -4.08
CA LEU A 116 15.29 -8.75 -3.61
C LEU A 116 15.79 -8.27 -2.24
N GLN A 117 15.55 -6.99 -1.92
CA GLN A 117 16.05 -6.36 -0.69
C GLN A 117 14.96 -6.17 0.37
N ALA A 118 13.69 -6.37 0.01
CA ALA A 118 12.56 -6.13 0.89
C ALA A 118 12.65 -7.00 2.15
N THR A 119 12.34 -6.39 3.28
CA THR A 119 12.14 -7.13 4.54
C THR A 119 10.66 -7.39 4.79
N HIS A 120 9.82 -6.46 4.36
CA HIS A 120 8.37 -6.49 4.56
C HIS A 120 7.68 -6.05 3.27
N ILE A 121 6.63 -6.78 2.89
CA ILE A 121 5.73 -6.41 1.80
C ILE A 121 4.32 -6.32 2.37
N ILE A 122 3.71 -5.15 2.25
CA ILE A 122 2.34 -4.87 2.67
C ILE A 122 1.46 -4.91 1.44
N ILE A 123 0.43 -5.75 1.43
CA ILE A 123 -0.51 -5.86 0.30
C ILE A 123 -1.92 -5.50 0.76
N THR A 124 -2.46 -4.40 0.22
CA THR A 124 -3.78 -3.86 0.55
C THR A 124 -4.76 -4.12 -0.59
N TYR A 125 -5.51 -5.21 -0.50
CA TYR A 125 -6.51 -5.55 -1.51
C TYR A 125 -7.76 -4.67 -1.37
N GLY A 126 -8.22 -4.07 -2.48
CA GLY A 126 -9.36 -3.16 -2.50
C GLY A 126 -10.66 -3.78 -3.00
N SER A 127 -10.61 -4.62 -4.04
CA SER A 127 -11.82 -5.19 -4.64
C SER A 127 -11.56 -6.53 -5.33
N SER A 128 -12.56 -7.41 -5.26
CA SER A 128 -12.68 -8.64 -6.05
C SER A 128 -13.36 -8.41 -7.42
N TRP A 129 -13.90 -7.22 -7.67
CA TRP A 129 -14.44 -6.87 -8.99
C TRP A 129 -13.31 -6.49 -9.93
N VAL A 130 -13.31 -7.10 -11.12
CA VAL A 130 -12.35 -6.85 -12.18
C VAL A 130 -13.06 -6.53 -13.48
N TYR A 131 -12.32 -5.87 -14.37
CA TYR A 131 -12.69 -5.73 -15.77
C TYR A 131 -11.80 -6.65 -16.59
N ARG A 132 -12.41 -7.33 -17.56
CA ARG A 132 -11.73 -8.19 -18.51
C ARG A 132 -11.93 -7.61 -19.90
N ASN A 133 -10.83 -7.32 -20.59
CA ASN A 133 -10.89 -6.90 -21.98
C ASN A 133 -11.43 -8.06 -22.83
N ILE A 134 -12.45 -7.77 -23.64
CA ILE A 134 -13.17 -8.81 -24.40
C ILE A 134 -12.33 -9.35 -25.55
N GLU A 135 -11.50 -8.51 -26.17
CA GLU A 135 -10.71 -8.86 -27.35
C GLU A 135 -9.58 -9.84 -27.01
N ASN A 136 -8.80 -9.55 -25.96
CA ASN A 136 -7.66 -10.39 -25.56
C ASN A 136 -7.96 -11.31 -24.36
N ASN A 137 -9.19 -11.28 -23.84
CA ASN A 137 -9.64 -12.07 -22.70
C ASN A 137 -8.80 -11.86 -21.42
N ALA A 138 -8.11 -10.73 -21.26
CA ALA A 138 -7.23 -10.47 -20.13
C ALA A 138 -7.90 -9.57 -19.07
N ILE A 139 -7.65 -9.88 -17.79
CA ILE A 139 -7.99 -8.98 -16.69
C ILE A 139 -7.07 -7.76 -16.75
N VAL A 140 -7.66 -6.57 -16.60
CA VAL A 140 -6.96 -5.29 -16.64
C VAL A 140 -6.90 -4.65 -15.26
N ALA A 141 -5.79 -3.97 -14.96
CA ALA A 141 -5.64 -3.16 -13.75
C ALA A 141 -6.40 -1.83 -13.86
N ASN A 142 -6.41 -1.23 -15.06
CA ASN A 142 -7.09 0.03 -15.33
C ASN A 142 -7.66 0.05 -16.75
N CYS A 143 -8.89 0.54 -16.93
CA CYS A 143 -9.54 0.63 -18.25
C CYS A 143 -9.16 1.90 -19.05
N HIS A 144 -8.41 2.84 -18.46
CA HIS A 144 -7.91 4.09 -19.10
C HIS A 144 -8.99 4.90 -19.84
N LYS A 145 -10.21 4.93 -19.29
CA LYS A 145 -11.40 5.58 -19.90
C LYS A 145 -11.76 5.06 -21.31
N VAL A 146 -11.22 3.91 -21.71
CA VAL A 146 -11.66 3.19 -22.91
C VAL A 146 -13.14 2.79 -22.74
N PRO A 147 -13.96 2.79 -23.81
CA PRO A 147 -15.39 2.58 -23.68
C PRO A 147 -15.73 1.26 -22.98
N GLN A 148 -16.62 1.31 -21.98
CA GLN A 148 -16.96 0.15 -21.14
C GLN A 148 -17.42 -1.08 -21.93
N LYS A 149 -18.02 -0.89 -23.12
CA LYS A 149 -18.44 -1.99 -24.02
C LYS A 149 -17.29 -2.90 -24.48
N GLN A 150 -16.03 -2.47 -24.33
CA GLN A 150 -14.85 -3.30 -24.63
C GLN A 150 -14.44 -4.21 -23.47
N PHE A 151 -15.11 -4.09 -22.32
CA PHE A 151 -14.82 -4.86 -21.13
C PHE A 151 -16.05 -5.60 -20.65
N SER A 152 -15.86 -6.85 -20.22
CA SER A 152 -16.81 -7.52 -19.34
C SER A 152 -16.40 -7.26 -17.90
N LYS A 153 -17.39 -7.11 -17.02
CA LYS A 153 -17.17 -6.96 -15.59
C LYS A 153 -17.55 -8.25 -14.88
N GLU A 154 -16.67 -8.72 -14.01
CA GLU A 154 -16.90 -9.94 -13.25
C GLU A 154 -16.35 -9.83 -11.84
N ILE A 155 -16.88 -10.65 -10.93
CA ILE A 155 -16.36 -10.81 -9.58
C ILE A 155 -15.48 -12.06 -9.55
N LEU A 156 -14.26 -11.91 -9.06
CA LEU A 156 -13.35 -13.03 -8.85
C LEU A 156 -13.92 -13.97 -7.79
N SER A 157 -13.80 -15.28 -8.02
CA SER A 157 -14.14 -16.29 -7.00
C SER A 157 -13.13 -16.25 -5.85
N VAL A 158 -13.54 -16.76 -4.69
CA VAL A 158 -12.64 -16.92 -3.52
C VAL A 158 -11.41 -17.76 -3.89
N GLU A 159 -11.60 -18.85 -4.64
CA GLU A 159 -10.52 -19.72 -5.09
C GLU A 159 -9.54 -19.00 -6.01
N THR A 160 -10.04 -18.24 -6.99
CA THR A 160 -9.19 -17.44 -7.90
C THR A 160 -8.35 -16.43 -7.14
N ILE A 161 -8.93 -15.77 -6.13
CA ILE A 161 -8.21 -14.81 -5.28
C ILE A 161 -7.16 -15.54 -4.45
N GLN A 162 -7.51 -16.66 -3.83
CA GLN A 162 -6.61 -17.46 -3.02
C GLN A 162 -5.37 -17.87 -3.83
N ILE A 163 -5.58 -18.42 -5.04
CA ILE A 163 -4.50 -18.81 -5.95
C ILE A 163 -3.61 -17.61 -6.30
N ALA A 164 -4.21 -16.45 -6.62
CA ALA A 164 -3.44 -15.26 -6.96
C ALA A 164 -2.56 -14.75 -5.81
N ILE A 165 -3.08 -14.81 -4.57
CA ILE A 165 -2.32 -14.47 -3.36
C ILE A 165 -1.19 -15.48 -3.16
N GLU A 166 -1.47 -16.79 -3.21
CA GLU A 166 -0.46 -17.84 -3.03
C GLU A 166 0.66 -17.74 -4.06
N ASN A 167 0.32 -17.52 -5.34
CA ASN A 167 1.29 -17.31 -6.41
C ASN A 167 2.16 -16.08 -6.16
N SER A 168 1.56 -14.97 -5.74
CA SER A 168 2.30 -13.74 -5.41
C SER A 168 3.33 -13.98 -4.30
N LEU A 169 2.91 -14.65 -3.22
CA LEU A 169 3.78 -15.01 -2.11
C LEU A 169 4.91 -15.94 -2.56
N ASP A 170 4.59 -16.98 -3.31
CA ASP A 170 5.55 -18.00 -3.74
C ASP A 170 6.56 -17.43 -4.76
N LEU A 171 6.14 -16.55 -5.67
CA LEU A 171 7.02 -15.84 -6.60
C LEU A 171 8.06 -14.99 -5.85
N ILE A 172 7.63 -14.20 -4.87
CA ILE A 172 8.51 -13.36 -4.08
C ILE A 172 9.48 -14.22 -3.26
N ARG A 173 8.97 -15.25 -2.57
CA ARG A 173 9.78 -16.13 -1.70
C ARG A 173 10.86 -16.90 -2.44
N LYS A 174 10.60 -17.28 -3.71
CA LYS A 174 11.61 -17.90 -4.57
C LYS A 174 12.84 -17.01 -4.79
N ARG A 175 12.68 -15.68 -4.70
CA ARG A 175 13.79 -14.71 -4.83
C ARG A 175 14.26 -14.16 -3.50
N ASN A 176 13.37 -14.03 -2.53
CA ASN A 176 13.64 -13.48 -1.21
C ASN A 176 12.89 -14.29 -0.12
N PRO A 177 13.48 -15.39 0.38
CA PRO A 177 12.82 -16.30 1.34
C PRO A 177 12.68 -15.71 2.75
N ASN A 178 13.34 -14.58 3.04
CA ASN A 178 13.30 -13.91 4.33
C ASN A 178 12.27 -12.77 4.38
N CYS A 179 11.59 -12.48 3.27
CA CYS A 179 10.54 -11.46 3.24
C CYS A 179 9.34 -11.86 4.10
N HIS A 180 8.84 -10.89 4.87
CA HIS A 180 7.60 -11.00 5.63
C HIS A 180 6.45 -10.29 4.91
N PHE A 181 5.24 -10.73 5.14
CA PHE A 181 4.05 -10.25 4.44
C PHE A 181 2.98 -9.80 5.42
N ILE A 182 2.50 -8.58 5.22
CA ILE A 182 1.34 -8.04 5.94
C ILE A 182 0.22 -7.87 4.90
N ILE A 183 -0.81 -8.71 5.01
CA ILE A 183 -1.95 -8.66 4.10
C ILE A 183 -3.08 -7.89 4.79
N THR A 184 -3.76 -7.02 4.06
CA THR A 184 -4.92 -6.29 4.59
C THR A 184 -5.97 -6.07 3.50
N VAL A 185 -7.22 -5.87 3.93
CA VAL A 185 -8.32 -5.41 3.08
C VAL A 185 -8.52 -3.92 3.29
N SER A 186 -8.58 -3.17 2.18
CA SER A 186 -8.80 -1.73 2.17
C SER A 186 -10.12 -1.35 2.87
N PRO A 187 -10.12 -0.38 3.80
CA PRO A 187 -11.34 0.14 4.44
C PRO A 187 -12.21 0.99 3.50
N VAL A 188 -11.70 1.38 2.33
CA VAL A 188 -12.43 2.19 1.34
C VAL A 188 -13.62 1.41 0.78
N ARG A 189 -14.79 2.07 0.75
CA ARG A 189 -16.03 1.53 0.20
C ARG A 189 -16.12 1.79 -1.31
N HIS A 190 -16.16 0.73 -2.11
CA HIS A 190 -16.31 0.80 -3.56
C HIS A 190 -17.77 0.62 -3.97
N ILE A 191 -18.57 1.68 -3.90
CA ILE A 191 -20.03 1.60 -4.08
C ILE A 191 -20.50 1.84 -5.51
N LYS A 192 -19.60 1.96 -6.49
CA LYS A 192 -19.97 2.16 -7.90
C LYS A 192 -20.92 1.08 -8.42
N ASP A 193 -20.83 -0.12 -7.83
CA ASP A 193 -21.65 -1.29 -8.16
C ASP A 193 -22.81 -1.52 -7.19
N GLY A 194 -22.85 -0.78 -6.09
CA GLY A 194 -23.80 -0.97 -5.01
C GLY A 194 -23.15 -1.47 -3.71
N PHE A 195 -23.90 -1.34 -2.62
CA PHE A 195 -23.42 -1.68 -1.28
C PHE A 195 -23.32 -3.19 -1.08
N VAL A 196 -24.27 -3.96 -1.61
CA VAL A 196 -24.26 -5.43 -1.52
C VAL A 196 -23.06 -5.99 -2.27
N GLU A 197 -22.76 -5.42 -3.43
CA GLU A 197 -21.66 -5.76 -4.33
C GLU A 197 -20.31 -5.43 -3.68
N ASN A 198 -20.21 -4.29 -2.99
CA ASN A 198 -19.03 -3.97 -2.18
C ASN A 198 -18.85 -5.00 -1.05
N GLN A 199 -19.90 -5.28 -0.27
CA GLN A 199 -19.79 -6.24 0.83
C GLN A 199 -19.39 -7.62 0.32
N ARG A 200 -20.03 -8.11 -0.75
CA ARG A 200 -19.68 -9.38 -1.39
C ARG A 200 -18.22 -9.41 -1.84
N SER A 201 -17.76 -8.35 -2.48
CA SER A 201 -16.36 -8.20 -2.92
C SER A 201 -15.37 -8.28 -1.74
N LYS A 202 -15.64 -7.57 -0.64
CA LYS A 202 -14.81 -7.62 0.59
C LYS A 202 -14.86 -9.00 1.23
N SER A 203 -16.03 -9.64 1.32
CA SER A 203 -16.17 -11.00 1.84
C SER A 203 -15.36 -12.02 1.03
N HIS A 204 -15.33 -11.89 -0.30
CA HIS A 204 -14.49 -12.76 -1.14
C HIS A 204 -12.99 -12.59 -0.84
N LEU A 205 -12.52 -11.34 -0.69
CA LEU A 205 -11.12 -11.06 -0.31
C LEU A 205 -10.80 -11.65 1.07
N ILE A 206 -11.63 -11.36 2.07
CA ILE A 206 -11.42 -11.82 3.45
C ILE A 206 -11.38 -13.35 3.49
N ALA A 207 -12.36 -14.03 2.88
CA ALA A 207 -12.41 -15.49 2.86
C ALA A 207 -11.14 -16.10 2.23
N ALA A 208 -10.70 -15.56 1.09
CA ALA A 208 -9.51 -16.05 0.41
C ALA A 208 -8.23 -15.81 1.24
N ILE A 209 -8.09 -14.63 1.85
CA ILE A 209 -6.96 -14.31 2.73
C ILE A 209 -6.91 -15.27 3.92
N GLN A 210 -8.05 -15.52 4.57
CA GLN A 210 -8.11 -16.45 5.71
C GLN A 210 -7.76 -17.88 5.27
N ASN A 211 -8.21 -18.33 4.10
CA ASN A 211 -7.80 -19.63 3.55
C ASN A 211 -6.28 -19.72 3.35
N VAL A 212 -5.64 -18.67 2.80
CA VAL A 212 -4.18 -18.64 2.62
C VAL A 212 -3.44 -18.72 3.95
N LEU A 213 -3.87 -17.93 4.95
CA LEU A 213 -3.24 -17.92 6.27
C LEU A 213 -3.36 -19.28 6.95
N GLN A 214 -4.53 -19.92 6.85
CA GLN A 214 -4.77 -21.25 7.40
C GLN A 214 -3.98 -22.34 6.65
N SER A 215 -3.94 -22.29 5.32
CA SER A 215 -3.31 -23.32 4.49
C SER A 215 -1.77 -23.29 4.62
N LYS A 216 -1.18 -22.09 4.62
CA LYS A 216 0.28 -21.92 4.72
C LYS A 216 0.76 -22.06 6.17
N ASN A 217 -0.05 -21.66 7.16
CA ASN A 217 0.30 -21.64 8.59
C ASN A 217 1.72 -21.09 8.85
N ASP A 218 2.03 -19.97 8.19
CA ASP A 218 3.37 -19.41 8.15
C ASP A 218 3.45 -18.14 9.01
N PRO A 219 4.30 -18.10 10.05
CA PRO A 219 4.44 -16.94 10.92
C PRO A 219 4.95 -15.68 10.22
N LYS A 220 5.50 -15.80 9.00
CA LYS A 220 5.95 -14.68 8.17
C LYS A 220 4.82 -14.02 7.39
N ILE A 221 3.58 -14.52 7.48
CA ILE A 221 2.40 -13.94 6.84
C ILE A 221 1.39 -13.61 7.94
N ASN A 222 0.98 -12.35 8.05
CA ASN A 222 -0.08 -11.97 8.96
C ASN A 222 -1.16 -11.11 8.28
N TYR A 223 -2.31 -11.03 8.94
CA TYR A 223 -3.42 -10.17 8.54
C TYR A 223 -3.50 -8.95 9.45
N PHE A 224 -3.53 -7.76 8.85
CA PHE A 224 -3.86 -6.54 9.56
C PHE A 224 -5.31 -6.13 9.25
N PRO A 225 -6.21 -6.02 10.24
CA PRO A 225 -7.65 -5.90 10.00
C PRO A 225 -8.11 -4.46 9.74
N SER A 226 -7.55 -3.76 8.74
CA SER A 226 -7.89 -2.34 8.52
C SER A 226 -9.35 -2.11 8.11
N TYR A 227 -9.93 -3.04 7.35
CA TYR A 227 -11.33 -2.97 6.95
C TYR A 227 -12.25 -3.11 8.15
N GLU A 228 -11.99 -4.11 9.01
CA GLU A 228 -12.77 -4.38 10.20
C GLU A 228 -12.63 -3.22 11.20
N ILE A 229 -11.44 -2.63 11.40
CA ILE A 229 -11.30 -1.44 12.27
C ILE A 229 -12.23 -0.33 11.80
N MET A 230 -12.26 -0.07 10.49
CA MET A 230 -13.15 0.94 9.92
C MET A 230 -14.63 0.59 10.12
N MET A 231 -15.01 -0.67 9.90
CA MET A 231 -16.41 -1.09 9.98
C MET A 231 -16.93 -1.28 11.40
N ASP A 232 -16.08 -1.70 12.33
CA ASP A 232 -16.49 -2.15 13.66
C ASP A 232 -16.08 -1.22 14.80
N GLU A 233 -14.98 -0.49 14.69
CA GLU A 233 -14.57 0.50 15.68
C GLU A 233 -14.96 1.91 15.28
N LEU A 234 -14.81 2.25 13.99
CA LEU A 234 -15.02 3.58 13.44
C LEU A 234 -16.36 3.73 12.70
N ARG A 235 -17.44 3.25 13.34
CA ARG A 235 -18.79 3.09 12.75
C ARG A 235 -19.50 4.38 12.29
N ASP A 236 -19.06 5.54 12.75
CA ASP A 236 -19.74 6.82 12.56
C ASP A 236 -19.27 7.55 11.28
N TYR A 237 -20.18 8.25 10.58
CA TYR A 237 -19.87 9.04 9.39
C TYR A 237 -18.77 10.10 9.60
N ARG A 238 -18.52 10.54 10.84
CA ARG A 238 -17.39 11.42 11.19
C ARG A 238 -16.02 10.84 10.81
N PHE A 239 -15.94 9.52 10.63
CA PHE A 239 -14.73 8.81 10.23
C PHE A 239 -14.61 8.63 8.72
N TYR A 240 -15.55 9.15 7.95
CA TYR A 240 -15.48 9.16 6.49
C TYR A 240 -15.10 10.55 5.98
N GLY A 241 -14.41 10.59 4.85
CA GLY A 241 -14.13 11.81 4.10
C GLY A 241 -15.41 12.42 3.53
N GLN A 242 -15.28 13.55 2.83
CA GLN A 242 -16.42 14.28 2.27
C GLN A 242 -17.26 13.45 1.29
N ASP A 243 -16.66 12.45 0.65
CA ASP A 243 -17.35 11.55 -0.28
C ASP A 243 -18.13 10.43 0.42
N MET A 244 -18.04 10.32 1.75
CA MET A 244 -18.67 9.26 2.56
C MET A 244 -18.21 7.84 2.23
N LEU A 245 -17.06 7.69 1.53
CA LEU A 245 -16.53 6.41 1.05
C LEU A 245 -15.11 6.14 1.53
N HIS A 246 -14.25 7.14 1.48
CA HIS A 246 -12.88 7.01 1.98
C HIS A 246 -12.84 7.28 3.48
N PRO A 247 -11.90 6.66 4.22
CA PRO A 247 -11.61 7.05 5.59
C PRO A 247 -11.22 8.53 5.67
N SER A 248 -11.65 9.22 6.72
CA SER A 248 -11.20 10.58 7.03
C SER A 248 -9.76 10.57 7.56
N PRO A 249 -9.06 11.71 7.61
CA PRO A 249 -7.74 11.80 8.22
C PRO A 249 -7.69 11.25 9.66
N VAL A 250 -8.74 11.49 10.44
CA VAL A 250 -8.87 10.97 11.82
C VAL A 250 -8.95 9.44 11.83
N ALA A 251 -9.67 8.85 10.86
CA ALA A 251 -9.77 7.40 10.75
C ALA A 251 -8.43 6.78 10.30
N ILE A 252 -7.73 7.41 9.35
CA ILE A 252 -6.40 7.00 8.92
C ILE A 252 -5.41 7.06 10.09
N ASP A 253 -5.42 8.14 10.88
CA ASP A 253 -4.58 8.28 12.07
C ASP A 253 -4.84 7.17 13.09
N TYR A 254 -6.10 6.83 13.32
CA TYR A 254 -6.46 5.76 14.24
C TYR A 254 -6.02 4.38 13.74
N ILE A 255 -6.24 4.07 12.46
CA ILE A 255 -5.80 2.81 11.87
C ILE A 255 -4.27 2.73 11.87
N TRP A 256 -3.58 3.84 11.61
CA TRP A 256 -2.13 3.94 11.74
C TRP A 256 -1.67 3.67 13.17
N GLU A 257 -2.34 4.19 14.19
CA GLU A 257 -2.02 3.90 15.59
C GLU A 257 -2.12 2.40 15.89
N GLN A 258 -3.19 1.74 15.41
CA GLN A 258 -3.34 0.28 15.56
C GLN A 258 -2.25 -0.50 14.80
N PHE A 259 -1.89 -0.03 13.60
CA PHE A 259 -0.79 -0.61 12.82
C PHE A 259 0.54 -0.45 13.55
N PHE A 260 0.86 0.75 14.01
CA PHE A 260 2.07 1.07 14.76
C PHE A 260 2.19 0.19 16.01
N LEU A 261 1.13 0.10 16.81
CA LEU A 261 1.14 -0.65 18.07
C LEU A 261 1.32 -2.16 17.91
N THR A 262 1.12 -2.71 16.70
CA THR A 262 1.06 -4.15 16.47
C THR A 262 2.09 -4.64 15.45
N GLN A 263 2.50 -3.79 14.51
CA GLN A 263 3.40 -4.14 13.42
C GLN A 263 4.79 -3.52 13.58
N ILE A 264 4.99 -2.55 14.48
CA ILE A 264 6.26 -1.86 14.67
C ILE A 264 6.87 -2.24 16.03
N THR A 265 8.18 -2.44 16.06
CA THR A 265 8.87 -2.85 17.30
C THR A 265 8.87 -1.72 18.34
N PRO A 266 8.50 -1.98 19.61
CA PRO A 266 8.57 -0.98 20.67
C PRO A 266 9.96 -0.37 20.89
N ALA A 267 11.01 -1.09 20.48
CA ALA A 267 12.39 -0.65 20.62
C ALA A 267 12.68 0.68 19.89
N ILE A 268 11.92 1.02 18.83
CA ILE A 268 12.16 2.24 18.04
C ILE A 268 11.17 3.38 18.35
N TYR A 269 10.26 3.20 19.31
CA TYR A 269 9.29 4.24 19.68
C TYR A 269 9.94 5.56 20.12
N PRO A 270 11.05 5.55 20.91
CA PRO A 270 11.74 6.80 21.26
C PRO A 270 12.22 7.57 20.02
N ILE A 271 12.79 6.87 19.04
CA ILE A 271 13.28 7.48 17.80
C ILE A 271 12.13 8.01 16.95
N MET A 272 11.01 7.28 16.86
CA MET A 272 9.82 7.76 16.17
C MET A 272 9.24 9.03 16.80
N ASN A 273 9.25 9.14 18.13
CA ASN A 273 8.85 10.35 18.82
C ASN A 273 9.80 11.52 18.54
N ASP A 274 11.09 11.23 18.40
CA ASP A 274 12.11 12.21 18.02
C ASP A 274 11.91 12.70 16.59
N VAL A 275 11.64 11.81 15.63
CA VAL A 275 11.26 12.15 14.25
C VAL A 275 10.01 13.03 14.22
N CYS A 276 8.97 12.67 15.00
CA CYS A 276 7.74 13.46 15.12
C CYS A 276 8.01 14.87 15.69
N THR A 277 8.89 14.96 16.69
CA THR A 277 9.33 16.25 17.24
C THR A 277 10.00 17.10 16.16
N VAL A 278 10.89 16.51 15.36
CA VAL A 278 11.58 17.20 14.27
C VAL A 278 10.61 17.69 13.20
N GLN A 279 9.74 16.79 12.71
CA GLN A 279 8.74 17.11 11.69
C GLN A 279 7.81 18.24 12.13
N LYS A 280 7.29 18.20 13.36
CA LYS A 280 6.48 19.30 13.92
C LYS A 280 7.28 20.59 14.06
N GLY A 281 8.57 20.48 14.36
CA GLY A 281 9.46 21.61 14.45
C GLY A 281 9.62 22.37 13.13
N PHE A 282 9.67 21.67 11.98
CA PHE A 282 9.70 22.33 10.67
C PHE A 282 8.39 23.01 10.28
N LEU A 283 7.26 22.51 10.79
CA LEU A 283 5.95 23.13 10.56
C LEU A 283 5.73 24.38 11.43
N HIS A 284 6.52 24.55 12.50
CA HIS A 284 6.38 25.67 13.41
C HIS A 284 6.80 26.99 12.72
N LYS A 285 5.86 27.94 12.62
CA LYS A 285 6.13 29.29 12.12
C LYS A 285 6.44 30.22 13.30
N PRO A 286 7.70 30.65 13.51
CA PRO A 286 8.05 31.53 14.62
C PRO A 286 7.49 32.94 14.43
N PHE A 287 6.93 33.53 15.49
CA PHE A 287 6.53 34.94 15.49
C PHE A 287 7.75 35.89 15.44
N HIS A 288 8.86 35.49 16.07
CA HIS A 288 10.13 36.23 16.08
C HIS A 288 11.31 35.29 15.75
N PRO A 289 11.65 35.14 14.45
CA PRO A 289 12.72 34.25 14.00
C PRO A 289 14.08 34.56 14.64
N ASP A 290 14.39 35.83 14.85
CA ASP A 290 15.70 36.24 15.40
C ASP A 290 15.76 36.20 16.93
N SER A 291 14.68 35.79 17.60
CA SER A 291 14.67 35.71 19.06
C SER A 291 15.62 34.62 19.57
N GLN A 292 16.28 34.88 20.70
CA GLN A 292 17.18 33.92 21.34
C GLN A 292 16.49 32.57 21.59
N ASN A 293 15.23 32.58 22.00
CA ASN A 293 14.44 31.36 22.23
C ASN A 293 14.25 30.55 20.94
N HIS A 294 14.00 31.21 19.80
CA HIS A 294 13.87 30.50 18.53
C HIS A 294 15.22 29.92 18.07
N GLN A 295 16.31 30.68 18.21
CA GLN A 295 17.65 30.18 17.87
C GLN A 295 18.06 28.97 18.73
N GLN A 296 17.75 29.00 20.03
CA GLN A 296 17.95 27.84 20.91
C GLN A 296 17.08 26.64 20.51
N PHE A 297 15.84 26.88 20.10
CA PHE A 297 14.96 25.83 19.59
C PHE A 297 15.55 25.18 18.31
N LEU A 298 16.02 25.99 17.35
CA LEU A 298 16.66 25.50 16.13
C LEU A 298 17.93 24.67 16.43
N ALA A 299 18.77 25.13 17.36
CA ALA A 299 19.96 24.40 17.78
C ALA A 299 19.61 23.02 18.39
N LYS A 300 18.57 22.95 19.24
CA LYS A 300 18.07 21.68 19.79
C LYS A 300 17.50 20.76 18.70
N LEU A 301 16.80 21.34 17.72
CA LEU A 301 16.24 20.60 16.58
C LEU A 301 17.36 19.97 15.75
N GLN A 302 18.40 20.75 15.43
CA GLN A 302 19.57 20.28 14.68
C GLN A 302 20.36 19.21 15.43
N ALA A 303 20.53 19.36 16.74
CA ALA A 303 21.16 18.32 17.56
C ALA A 303 20.38 17.00 17.50
N LYS A 304 19.05 17.06 17.55
CA LYS A 304 18.19 15.87 17.43
C LYS A 304 18.28 15.23 16.05
N ILE A 305 18.29 16.03 14.98
CA ILE A 305 18.51 15.56 13.60
C ILE A 305 19.86 14.83 13.50
N ALA A 306 20.93 15.42 14.03
CA ALA A 306 22.26 14.82 13.99
C ALA A 306 22.32 13.48 14.72
N THR A 307 21.68 13.37 15.89
CA THR A 307 21.59 12.09 16.63
C THR A 307 20.87 11.02 15.81
N ILE A 308 19.69 11.35 15.25
CA ILE A 308 18.91 10.41 14.44
C ILE A 308 19.71 9.96 13.21
N GLN A 309 20.38 10.90 12.52
CA GLN A 309 21.16 10.58 11.32
C GLN A 309 22.46 9.83 11.61
N HIS A 310 23.02 9.98 12.81
CA HIS A 310 24.16 9.19 13.25
C HIS A 310 23.78 7.72 13.45
N GLU A 311 22.63 7.46 14.09
CA GLU A 311 22.12 6.11 14.31
C GLU A 311 21.54 5.48 13.03
N PHE A 312 20.86 6.28 12.21
CA PHE A 312 20.20 5.86 10.98
C PHE A 312 20.60 6.77 9.80
N PRO A 313 21.75 6.49 9.13
CA PRO A 313 22.27 7.36 8.07
C PRO A 313 21.38 7.52 6.84
N HIS A 314 20.39 6.65 6.66
CA HIS A 314 19.41 6.72 5.58
C HIS A 314 18.29 7.74 5.84
N ILE A 315 18.05 8.15 7.09
CA ILE A 315 17.00 9.11 7.43
C ILE A 315 17.40 10.51 6.93
N ARG A 316 16.54 11.11 6.11
CA ARG A 316 16.67 12.48 5.60
C ARG A 316 15.44 13.29 5.99
N PHE A 317 15.68 14.49 6.51
CA PHE A 317 14.66 15.37 7.02
C PHE A 317 14.24 16.39 5.98
#